data_AF-A0A6A6VZ39-F1
#
_entry.id   AF-A0A6A6VZ39-F1
#
_cell.length_a   1.000
_cell.length_b   1.000
_cell.length_c   1.000
_cell.angle_alpha   90.00
_cell.angle_beta   90.00
_cell.angle_gamma   90.00
#
_symmetry.space_group_name_H-M   'P 1'
#
loop_
_entity.id
_entity.type
_entity.pdbx_description
1 polymer ?
#
loop_
_entity_poly.entity_id
_entity_poly.type
_entity_poly.pdbx_seq_one_letter_code
_entity_poly.pdbx_strand_id
1 'polypeptide(L)'
;MDELQELYAYARDEFEIAAEETEKVSVYAQDDREAAREALTSLQEKYKAATEGSDASLAEEVKRRVGPRIRELENAVTAMEEMAQNQD
;
A
#
# COMPACT_ATOMS: atom_id res chain seq x y z
N MET A 1 6.21 -15.58 3.08
CA MET A 1 6.98 -14.34 3.34
C MET A 1 7.37 -13.65 2.05
N ASP A 2 7.75 -14.38 0.99
CA ASP A 2 8.14 -13.78 -0.29
C ASP A 2 6.98 -13.05 -0.98
N GLU A 3 5.79 -13.67 -1.05
CA GLU A 3 4.58 -13.04 -1.62
C GLU A 3 4.22 -11.69 -0.96
N LEU A 4 4.36 -11.55 0.37
CA LEU A 4 4.13 -10.28 1.07
C LEU A 4 5.16 -9.20 0.71
N GLN A 5 6.41 -9.61 0.46
CA GLN A 5 7.46 -8.68 0.05
C GLN A 5 7.27 -8.24 -1.39
N GLU A 6 6.85 -9.15 -2.28
CA GLU A 6 6.50 -8.85 -3.67
C GLU A 6 5.30 -7.89 -3.76
N LEU A 7 4.22 -8.18 -3.02
CA LEU A 7 3.06 -7.29 -2.95
C LEU A 7 3.39 -5.93 -2.36
N TYR A 8 4.29 -5.88 -1.36
CA TYR A 8 4.75 -4.59 -0.82
C TYR A 8 5.57 -3.80 -1.84
N ALA A 9 6.46 -4.47 -2.58
CA ALA A 9 7.24 -3.81 -3.63
C ALA A 9 6.33 -3.26 -4.73
N TYR A 10 5.34 -4.06 -5.16
CA TYR A 10 4.36 -3.64 -6.15
C TYR A 10 3.50 -2.46 -5.66
N ALA A 11 2.90 -2.56 -4.47
CA ALA A 11 2.08 -1.47 -3.93
C ALA A 11 2.87 -0.17 -3.70
N ARG A 12 4.17 -0.29 -3.40
CA ARG A 12 5.05 0.86 -3.31
C ARG A 12 5.34 1.50 -4.67
N ASP A 13 5.59 0.71 -5.70
CA ASP A 13 5.84 1.20 -7.06
C ASP A 13 4.61 1.96 -7.60
N GLU A 14 3.42 1.36 -7.47
CA GLU A 14 2.16 2.01 -7.84
C GLU A 14 1.92 3.30 -7.06
N PHE A 15 2.24 3.32 -5.76
CA PHE A 15 2.17 4.56 -4.97
C PHE A 15 3.16 5.63 -5.47
N GLU A 16 4.40 5.26 -5.80
CA GLU A 16 5.39 6.22 -6.30
C GLU A 16 4.94 6.85 -7.63
N ILE A 17 4.35 6.05 -8.53
CA ILE A 17 3.74 6.53 -9.78
C ILE A 17 2.55 7.46 -9.48
N ALA A 18 1.61 7.01 -8.64
CA ALA A 18 0.41 7.77 -8.31
C ALA A 18 0.72 9.11 -7.62
N ALA A 19 1.73 9.13 -6.75
CA ALA A 19 2.18 10.33 -6.08
C ALA A 19 2.78 11.33 -7.08
N GLU A 20 3.65 10.87 -7.98
CA GLU A 20 4.26 11.70 -9.01
C GLU A 20 3.20 12.30 -9.96
N GLU A 21 2.25 11.49 -10.42
CA GLU A 21 1.20 11.93 -11.35
C GLU A 21 0.18 12.85 -10.68
N THR A 22 -0.09 12.64 -9.37
CA THR A 22 -0.89 13.57 -8.55
C THR A 22 -0.19 14.91 -8.36
N GLU A 23 1.11 14.92 -8.07
CA GLU A 23 1.88 16.17 -7.96
C GLU A 23 1.90 16.97 -9.28
N LYS A 24 1.92 16.27 -10.41
CA LYS A 24 1.85 16.90 -11.75
C LYS A 24 0.45 17.34 -12.16
N VAL A 25 -0.60 16.99 -11.40
CA VAL A 25 -2.00 17.19 -11.77
C VAL A 25 -2.28 16.62 -13.16
N SER A 26 -1.76 15.41 -13.43
CA SER A 26 -1.90 14.77 -14.73
C SER A 26 -3.31 14.21 -14.94
N VAL A 27 -3.67 13.94 -16.20
CA VAL A 27 -4.94 13.29 -16.53
C VAL A 27 -5.01 11.83 -16.08
N TYR A 28 -3.86 11.22 -15.79
CA TYR A 28 -3.74 9.83 -15.33
C TYR A 28 -3.80 9.72 -13.80
N ALA A 29 -3.59 10.83 -13.09
CA ALA A 29 -3.45 10.86 -11.65
C ALA A 29 -4.60 10.18 -10.89
N GLN A 30 -5.84 10.27 -11.39
CA GLN A 30 -6.97 9.58 -10.75
C GLN A 30 -6.85 8.06 -10.85
N ASP A 31 -6.57 7.54 -12.05
CA ASP A 31 -6.46 6.11 -12.31
C ASP A 31 -5.24 5.52 -11.57
N ASP A 32 -4.13 6.25 -11.52
CA ASP A 32 -2.93 5.81 -10.79
C ASP A 32 -3.17 5.76 -9.27
N ARG A 33 -3.91 6.74 -8.71
CA ARG A 33 -4.32 6.68 -7.29
C ARG A 33 -5.19 5.48 -6.99
N GLU A 34 -6.11 5.13 -7.89
CA GLU A 34 -6.94 3.93 -7.77
C GLU A 34 -6.07 2.65 -7.80
N ALA A 35 -5.11 2.56 -8.73
CA ALA A 35 -4.17 1.44 -8.81
C ALA A 35 -3.34 1.28 -7.52
N ALA A 36 -2.78 2.37 -6.98
CA ALA A 36 -2.06 2.36 -5.72
C ALA A 36 -2.95 1.88 -4.55
N ARG A 37 -4.24 2.29 -4.54
CA ARG A 37 -5.21 1.88 -3.52
C ARG A 37 -5.55 0.40 -3.61
N GLU A 38 -5.76 -0.13 -4.81
CA GLU A 38 -6.02 -1.55 -5.03
C GLU A 38 -4.82 -2.42 -4.64
N ALA A 39 -3.61 -1.98 -4.99
CA ALA A 39 -2.38 -2.68 -4.63
C ALA A 39 -2.16 -2.71 -3.10
N LEU A 40 -2.37 -1.58 -2.42
CA LEU A 40 -2.33 -1.52 -0.95
C LEU A 40 -3.39 -2.44 -0.31
N THR A 41 -4.61 -2.45 -0.85
CA THR A 41 -5.69 -3.31 -0.36
C THR A 41 -5.30 -4.79 -0.46
N SER A 42 -4.78 -5.20 -1.62
CA SER A 42 -4.31 -6.58 -1.84
C SER A 42 -3.21 -6.99 -0.85
N LEU A 43 -2.27 -6.08 -0.58
CA LEU A 43 -1.23 -6.28 0.42
C LEU A 43 -1.80 -6.42 1.84
N GLN A 44 -2.75 -5.56 2.22
CA GLN A 44 -3.41 -5.59 3.52
C GLN A 44 -4.19 -6.90 3.74
N GLU A 45 -4.91 -7.38 2.73
CA GLU A 45 -5.64 -8.65 2.79
C GLU A 45 -4.70 -9.84 3.02
N LYS A 46 -3.59 -9.88 2.28
CA LYS A 46 -2.58 -10.95 2.42
C LYS A 46 -1.88 -10.88 3.77
N TYR A 47 -1.57 -9.68 4.26
CA TYR A 47 -1.01 -9.49 5.59
C TYR A 47 -1.99 -9.97 6.68
N LYS A 48 -3.27 -9.62 6.56
CA LYS A 48 -4.30 -10.09 7.48
C LYS A 48 -4.37 -11.62 7.50
N ALA A 49 -4.45 -12.25 6.32
CA ALA A 49 -4.46 -13.71 6.22
C ALA A 49 -3.22 -14.37 6.85
N ALA A 50 -2.04 -13.77 6.67
CA ALA A 50 -0.80 -14.28 7.25
C ALA A 50 -0.72 -14.11 8.79
N THR A 51 -1.39 -13.10 9.34
CA THR A 51 -1.35 -12.80 10.78
C THR A 51 -2.49 -13.41 11.59
N GLU A 52 -3.60 -13.78 10.93
CA GLU A 52 -4.74 -14.49 11.53
C GLU A 52 -4.66 -16.02 11.33
N GLY A 53 -3.64 -16.51 10.63
CA GLY A 53 -3.39 -17.93 10.43
C GLY A 53 -3.05 -18.69 11.72
N SER A 54 -3.12 -20.02 11.67
CA SER A 54 -2.89 -20.89 12.84
C SER A 54 -1.42 -20.97 13.30
N ASP A 55 -0.47 -20.52 12.49
CA ASP A 55 0.95 -20.48 12.86
C ASP A 55 1.29 -19.17 13.58
N ALA A 56 1.24 -19.21 14.91
CA ALA A 56 1.52 -18.06 15.76
C ALA A 56 2.95 -17.52 15.61
N SER A 57 3.94 -18.38 15.33
CA SER A 57 5.33 -17.94 15.20
C SER A 57 5.54 -17.17 13.90
N LEU A 58 4.97 -17.67 12.81
CA LEU A 58 4.94 -16.97 11.53
C LEU A 58 4.17 -15.64 11.64
N ALA A 59 3.00 -15.66 12.29
CA ALA A 59 2.16 -14.47 12.46
C ALA A 59 2.91 -13.35 13.20
N GLU A 60 3.60 -13.67 14.31
CA GLU A 60 4.39 -12.68 15.05
C GLU A 60 5.58 -12.15 14.24
N GLU A 61 6.24 -13.01 13.45
CA GLU A 61 7.31 -12.57 12.55
C GLU A 61 6.79 -11.60 11.47
N VAL A 62 5.66 -11.92 10.85
CA VAL A 62 5.01 -11.08 9.84
C VAL A 62 4.63 -9.73 10.44
N LYS A 63 3.96 -9.71 11.60
CA LYS A 63 3.61 -8.46 12.30
C LYS A 63 4.82 -7.59 12.57
N ARG A 64 5.91 -8.18 13.07
CA ARG A 64 7.14 -7.46 13.42
C ARG A 64 7.85 -6.87 12.21
N ARG A 65 7.91 -7.60 11.09
CA ARG A 65 8.69 -7.20 9.91
C ARG A 65 7.90 -6.34 8.93
N VAL A 66 6.63 -6.67 8.70
CA VAL A 66 5.82 -6.10 7.60
C VAL A 66 4.82 -5.07 8.12
N GLY A 67 4.30 -5.25 9.34
CA GLY A 67 3.26 -4.39 9.92
C GLY A 67 3.61 -2.89 9.97
N PRO A 68 4.84 -2.47 10.35
CA PRO A 68 5.22 -1.05 10.27
C PRO A 68 5.21 -0.50 8.84
N ARG A 69 5.71 -1.28 7.87
CA ARG A 69 5.83 -0.86 6.47
C ARG A 69 4.47 -0.65 5.80
N ILE A 70 3.50 -1.53 6.08
CA ILE A 70 2.13 -1.38 5.59
C ILE A 70 1.49 -0.11 6.14
N ARG A 71 1.66 0.17 7.44
CA ARG A 71 1.13 1.39 8.06
C ARG A 71 1.75 2.66 7.48
N GLU A 72 3.05 2.65 7.22
CA GLU A 72 3.74 3.75 6.55
C GLU A 72 3.16 3.99 5.15
N LEU A 73 2.98 2.94 4.36
CA LEU A 73 2.41 3.03 3.01
C LEU A 73 0.94 3.48 3.03
N GLU A 74 0.13 2.98 3.98
CA GLU A 74 -1.27 3.39 4.16
C GLU A 74 -1.40 4.88 4.49
N ASN A 75 -0.56 5.39 5.39
CA ASN A 75 -0.54 6.82 5.70
C ASN A 75 -0.11 7.66 4.49
N ALA A 76 0.85 7.15 3.69
CA ALA A 76 1.32 7.84 2.50
C ALA A 76 0.25 7.91 1.40
N VAL A 77 -0.45 6.80 1.14
CA VAL A 77 -1.59 6.74 0.20
C VAL A 77 -2.70 7.68 0.66
N THR A 78 -3.06 7.65 1.95
CA THR A 78 -4.09 8.55 2.50
C THR A 78 -3.71 10.02 2.33
N ALA A 79 -2.46 10.40 2.62
CA ALA A 79 -1.99 11.77 2.44
C ALA A 79 -2.02 12.21 0.97
N MET A 80 -1.67 11.31 0.04
CA MET A 80 -1.78 11.57 -1.40
C MET A 80 -3.24 11.78 -1.84
N GLU A 81 -4.17 10.96 -1.37
CA GLU A 81 -5.60 11.10 -1.63
C GLU A 81 -6.15 12.44 -1.08
N GLU A 82 -5.74 12.83 0.13
CA GLU A 82 -6.07 14.13 0.72
C GLU A 82 -5.49 15.29 -0.09
N MET A 83 -4.25 15.19 -0.56
CA MET A 83 -3.65 16.21 -1.44
C MET A 83 -4.46 16.38 -2.73
N ALA A 84 -4.83 15.28 -3.38
CA ALA A 84 -5.64 15.31 -4.61
C ALA A 84 -6.99 16.00 -4.39
N GLN A 85 -7.70 15.70 -3.28
CA GLN A 85 -8.97 16.34 -2.95
C GLN A 85 -8.86 17.86 -2.72
N ASN A 86 -7.68 18.35 -2.33
CA ASN A 86 -7.43 19.77 -2.13
C ASN A 86 -6.94 20.49 -3.41
N GLN A 87 -6.70 19.76 -4.50
CA GLN A 87 -6.28 20.31 -5.80
C GLN A 87 -7.45 20.56 -6.77
N ASP A 88 -8.63 19.98 -6.51
CA ASP A 88 -9.90 20.22 -7.23
C ASP A 88 -10.58 21.54 -6.80
#